data_AF-A0A5K1G6P2-F1
#
_entry.id   AF-A0A5K1G6P2-F1
#
_cell.length_a   1.000
_cell.length_b   1.000
_cell.length_c   1.000
_cell.angle_alpha   90.00
_cell.angle_beta   90.00
_cell.angle_gamma   90.00
#
_symmetry.space_group_name_H-M   'P 1'
#
loop_
_entity.id
_entity.type
_entity.pdbx_description
1 polymer ?
#
loop_
_entity_poly.entity_id
_entity_poly.type
_entity_poly.pdbx_seq_one_letter_code
_entity_poly.pdbx_strand_id
1 'polypeptide(L)' 'SPTFPNATFGWVNVKDVAEAHILALEDVSASGRYCLVERVVHYSEIVRILHELYPEYKLPS' A
#
# COMPACT_ATOMS: atom_id res chain seq x y z
N SER A 1 -20.16 -9.95 -13.88
CA SER A 1 -19.72 -8.94 -12.89
C SER A 1 -18.29 -8.56 -13.18
N PRO A 2 -17.86 -7.31 -12.99
CA PRO A 2 -16.45 -6.95 -13.11
C PRO A 2 -15.65 -7.70 -12.03
N THR A 3 -14.51 -8.26 -12.43
CA THR A 3 -13.56 -8.95 -11.56
C THR A 3 -12.35 -8.07 -11.32
N PHE A 4 -11.71 -8.20 -10.16
CA PHE A 4 -10.46 -7.49 -9.91
C PHE A 4 -9.29 -8.10 -10.69
N PRO A 5 -8.20 -7.35 -10.96
CA PRO A 5 -7.03 -7.89 -11.65
C PRO A 5 -6.36 -9.02 -10.85
N ASN A 6 -5.90 -10.07 -11.53
CA ASN A 6 -4.99 -11.06 -10.93
C ASN A 6 -3.58 -10.48 -10.87
N ALA A 7 -3.34 -9.60 -9.90
CA ALA A 7 -2.09 -8.88 -9.76
C ALA A 7 -1.78 -8.61 -8.28
N THR A 8 -0.49 -8.51 -7.99
CA THR A 8 0.05 -8.30 -6.65
C THR A 8 0.98 -7.11 -6.68
N PHE A 9 0.79 -6.16 -5.77
CA PHE A 9 1.58 -4.93 -5.70
C PHE A 9 2.02 -4.63 -4.27
N GLY A 10 3.12 -3.87 -4.15
CA GLY A 10 3.54 -3.25 -2.91
C GLY A 10 2.68 -2.03 -2.60
N TRP A 11 2.24 -1.91 -1.35
CA TRP A 11 1.47 -0.78 -0.84
C TRP A 11 2.22 -0.13 0.31
N VAL A 12 2.12 1.19 0.41
CA VAL A 12 2.68 2.00 1.49
C VAL A 12 1.78 3.21 1.73
N ASN A 13 1.67 3.66 2.96
CA ASN A 13 0.92 4.88 3.26
C ASN A 13 1.69 6.11 2.76
N VAL A 14 0.99 7.08 2.19
CA VAL A 14 1.60 8.34 1.72
C VAL A 14 2.26 9.14 2.85
N LYS A 15 1.75 9.04 4.09
CA LYS A 15 2.36 9.70 5.25
C LYS A 15 3.74 9.12 5.57
N ASP A 16 3.86 7.80 5.55
CA ASP A 16 5.13 7.10 5.79
C ASP A 16 6.16 7.46 4.70
N VAL A 17 5.71 7.61 3.45
CA VAL A 17 6.58 8.08 2.36
C VAL A 17 7.06 9.51 2.61
N ALA A 18 6.18 10.43 2.99
CA ALA A 18 6.56 11.81 3.29
C ALA A 18 7.54 11.90 4.47
N GLU A 19 7.26 11.15 5.54
CA GLU A 19 8.12 11.07 6.71
C GLU A 19 9.49 10.48 6.38
N ALA A 20 9.54 9.40 5.58
CA ALA A 20 10.79 8.81 5.15
C ALA A 20 11.66 9.79 4.34
N HIS A 21 11.06 10.69 3.55
CA HIS A 21 11.83 11.74 2.85
C HIS A 21 12.40 12.77 3.82
N ILE A 22 11.64 13.20 4.84
CA ILE A 22 12.12 14.13 5.87
C ILE A 22 13.30 13.48 6.62
N LEU A 23 13.13 12.25 7.09
CA LEU A 23 14.17 11.52 7.83
C LEU A 23 15.44 11.31 6.99
N ALA A 24 15.29 10.91 5.73
CA ALA A 24 16.43 10.72 4.83
C ALA A 24 17.16 12.03 4.49
N LEU A 25 16.48 13.18 4.57
CA LEU A 25 17.08 14.49 4.36
C LEU A 25 17.80 15.00 5.61
N GLU A 26 17.21 14.81 6.79
CA GLU A 26 17.70 15.35 8.06
C GLU A 26 18.84 14.53 8.67
N ASP A 27 18.86 13.21 8.47
CA ASP A 27 19.93 12.34 8.97
C ASP A 27 21.14 12.36 8.03
N VAL A 28 22.24 13.00 8.48
CA VAL A 28 23.50 13.09 7.73
C VAL A 28 24.17 11.73 7.44
N SER A 29 23.76 10.67 8.14
CA SER A 29 24.24 9.31 7.88
C SER A 29 23.42 8.57 6.82
N ALA A 30 22.24 9.09 6.45
CA ALA A 30 21.39 8.48 5.44
C ALA A 30 22.07 8.50 4.06
N SER A 31 22.06 7.36 3.38
CA SER A 31 22.70 7.22 2.07
C SER A 31 22.14 6.05 1.27
N GLY A 32 22.33 6.10 -0.05
CA GLY A 32 21.92 5.02 -0.94
C GLY A 32 20.42 5.04 -1.25
N ARG A 33 19.79 3.86 -1.24
CA ARG A 33 18.41 3.66 -1.68
C ARG A 33 17.61 2.96 -0.58
N TYR A 34 16.42 3.48 -0.30
CA TYR A 34 15.48 2.91 0.67
C TYR A 34 14.24 2.38 -0.03
N CYS A 35 13.90 1.11 0.20
CA CYS A 35 12.65 0.53 -0.30
C CYS A 35 11.52 0.89 0.67
N LEU A 36 10.47 1.53 0.17
CA LEU A 36 9.29 1.92 0.96
C LEU A 36 8.07 1.14 0.49
N VAL A 37 7.86 -0.03 1.09
CA VAL A 37 6.71 -0.91 0.90
C VAL A 37 6.35 -1.51 2.25
N GLU A 38 5.13 -1.28 2.74
CA GLU A 38 4.66 -1.85 4.02
C GLU A 38 4.23 -3.31 3.85
N ARG A 39 3.44 -3.60 2.81
CA ARG A 39 3.07 -4.97 2.45
C ARG A 39 2.92 -5.16 0.95
N VAL A 40 3.19 -6.38 0.48
CA VAL A 40 2.91 -6.80 -0.89
C VAL A 40 1.69 -7.71 -0.87
N VAL A 41 0.59 -7.31 -1.51
CA VAL A 41 -0.69 -8.04 -1.44
C VAL A 41 -1.37 -8.13 -2.79
N HIS A 42 -2.09 -9.24 -2.99
CA HIS A 42 -2.94 -9.48 -4.15
C HIS A 42 -4.26 -8.69 -4.02
N TYR A 43 -4.89 -8.35 -5.14
CA TYR A 43 -6.16 -7.61 -5.12
C TYR A 43 -7.29 -8.31 -4.34
N SER A 44 -7.30 -9.63 -4.22
CA SER A 44 -8.28 -10.34 -3.39
C SER A 44 -8.20 -9.95 -1.91
N GLU A 45 -6.99 -9.69 -1.41
CA GLU A 45 -6.76 -9.19 -0.03
C GLU A 45 -7.33 -7.78 0.13
N ILE A 46 -7.10 -6.92 -0.86
CA ILE A 46 -7.63 -5.55 -0.88
C ILE A 46 -9.16 -5.56 -0.87
N VAL A 47 -9.77 -6.40 -1.71
CA VAL A 47 -11.24 -6.55 -1.76
C VAL A 47 -11.79 -7.09 -0.44
N ARG A 48 -11.11 -8.06 0.19
CA ARG A 48 -11.48 -8.57 1.53
C ARG A 48 -11.48 -7.45 2.57
N ILE A 49 -10.41 -6.65 2.63
CA ILE A 49 -10.29 -5.50 3.56
C ILE A 49 -11.38 -4.46 3.28
N LEU A 50 -11.62 -4.13 2.01
CA LEU A 50 -12.69 -3.18 1.65
C LEU A 50 -14.08 -3.69 2.04
N HIS A 51 -14.33 -5.00 1.91
CA HIS A 51 -15.60 -5.60 2.32
C HIS A 51 -15.79 -5.57 3.83
N GLU A 52 -14.72 -5.79 4.61
CA GLU A 52 -14.74 -5.70 6.08
C GLU A 52 -15.00 -4.26 6.57
N LEU A 53 -14.43 -3.26 5.89
CA LEU A 53 -14.59 -1.85 6.24
C LEU A 53 -15.92 -1.25 5.78
N TYR A 54 -16.43 -1.71 4.64
CA TYR A 54 -17.56 -1.11 3.92
C TYR A 54 -18.52 -2.19 3.39
N PRO A 55 -19.16 -2.97 4.27
CA PRO A 55 -19.94 -4.17 3.89
C PRO A 55 -21.14 -3.87 2.99
N GLU A 56 -21.66 -2.65 3.00
CA GLU A 56 -22.81 -2.20 2.20
C GLU A 56 -22.47 -1.96 0.72
N TYR A 57 -21.19 -1.86 0.37
CA TYR A 57 -20.77 -1.57 -1.00
C TYR A 57 -20.56 -2.84 -1.82
N LYS A 58 -21.04 -2.80 -3.06
CA LYS A 58 -20.81 -3.89 -4.02
C LYS A 58 -19.39 -3.78 -4.58
N LEU A 59 -18.56 -4.77 -4.27
CA LEU A 59 -17.17 -4.86 -4.74
C LEU A 59 -17.03 -5.85 -5.92
N PRO A 60 -15.96 -5.74 -6.72
CA PRO A 60 -15.60 -6.74 -7.73
C PRO A 60 -15.34 -8.11 -7.09
N SER A 61 -15.76 -9.16 -7.78
CA SER A 61 -15.56 -10.57 -7.36
C SER A 61 -14.29 -11.18 -7.93
#